data_AF-A0A2A5AGN8-F1
#
_entry.id   AF-A0A2A5AGN8-F1
#
_cell.length_a   1.000
_cell.length_b   1.000
_cell.length_c   1.000
_cell.angle_alpha   90.00
_cell.angle_beta   90.00
_cell.angle_gamma   90.00
#
_symmetry.space_group_name_H-M   'P 1'
#
loop_
_entity.id
_entity.type
_entity.pdbx_description
1 polymer ?
#
loop_
_entity_poly.entity_id
_entity_poly.type
_entity_poly.pdbx_seq_one_letter_code
_entity_poly.pdbx_strand_id
1 'polypeptide(L)'
;MKTFFKCILFVLCYVQGYASQLNVVKGWNLFSPVISTEVDVVTYLGNDVLSALSKIWVFDQTDSRWKKFVPNATTQGFTKFKPSQGYWIKMDSAKTINLSDSVSRFSISLNGSGWKLTGTSSSTQRVLDDTDFFKPSNITTGAKSNLTKIWGYDPTGAGWQKHVPDATNNQLLSLRPGFGYWFKLGGSLSIDGGGVDLNSLFPPVCPGCPGFNN
;
A
#
# COMPACT_ATOMS: atom_id res chain seq x y z
N MET A 1 24.63 -12.91 -56.53
CA MET A 1 25.09 -11.98 -55.46
C MET A 1 24.17 -12.21 -54.26
N LYS A 2 24.66 -12.85 -53.18
CA LYS A 2 23.85 -13.25 -52.01
C LYS A 2 23.91 -12.14 -50.96
N THR A 3 22.77 -11.52 -50.65
CA THR A 3 22.68 -10.52 -49.57
C THR A 3 22.14 -11.21 -48.32
N PHE A 4 22.99 -11.37 -47.31
CA PHE A 4 22.60 -11.84 -45.98
C PHE A 4 21.98 -10.67 -45.19
N PHE A 5 20.69 -10.76 -44.85
CA PHE A 5 20.04 -9.84 -43.95
C PHE A 5 20.36 -10.25 -42.50
N LYS A 6 21.20 -9.46 -41.82
CA LYS A 6 21.56 -9.66 -40.42
C LYS A 6 20.40 -9.12 -39.57
N CYS A 7 19.58 -10.02 -39.05
CA CYS A 7 18.50 -9.67 -38.13
C CYS A 7 19.11 -9.24 -36.79
N ILE A 8 19.17 -7.93 -36.54
CA ILE A 8 19.58 -7.37 -35.25
C ILE A 8 18.41 -7.58 -34.29
N LEU A 9 18.56 -8.57 -33.41
CA LEU A 9 17.64 -8.81 -32.31
C LEU A 9 17.83 -7.69 -31.28
N PHE A 10 16.95 -6.68 -31.32
CA PHE A 10 16.83 -5.69 -30.26
C PHE A 10 16.24 -6.38 -29.03
N VAL A 11 17.09 -6.73 -28.06
CA VAL A 11 16.66 -7.10 -26.72
C VAL A 11 16.14 -5.82 -26.06
N LEU A 12 14.81 -5.65 -26.09
CA LEU A 12 14.11 -4.66 -25.28
C LEU A 12 14.33 -5.02 -23.80
N CYS A 13 15.38 -4.47 -23.21
CA CYS A 13 15.55 -4.46 -21.78
C CYS A 13 14.48 -3.51 -21.23
N TYR A 14 13.37 -4.07 -20.75
CA TYR A 14 12.35 -3.32 -20.03
C TYR A 14 12.99 -2.78 -18.74
N VAL A 15 13.49 -1.55 -18.79
CA VAL A 15 13.80 -0.82 -17.56
C VAL A 15 12.45 -0.47 -16.96
N GLN A 16 12.01 -1.24 -15.96
CA GLN A 16 10.80 -0.96 -15.21
C GLN A 16 10.98 0.43 -14.58
N GLY A 17 10.29 1.44 -15.11
CA GLY A 17 10.34 2.80 -14.61
C GLY A 17 9.73 2.83 -13.21
N TYR A 18 10.56 2.97 -12.18
CA TYR A 18 10.08 3.08 -10.82
C TYR A 18 9.47 4.46 -10.60
N ALA A 19 8.25 4.51 -10.07
CA ALA A 19 7.53 5.76 -9.85
C ALA A 19 8.14 6.60 -8.71
N SER A 20 8.84 5.96 -7.78
CA SER A 20 9.54 6.59 -6.65
C SER A 20 10.43 5.58 -5.91
N GLN A 21 11.21 6.06 -4.94
CA GLN A 21 12.09 5.26 -4.09
C GLN A 21 11.79 5.49 -2.61
N LEU A 22 11.97 4.44 -1.79
CA LEU A 22 11.90 4.50 -0.33
C LEU A 22 13.24 4.11 0.27
N ASN A 23 13.80 4.97 1.12
CA ASN A 23 14.98 4.63 1.91
C ASN A 23 14.57 3.89 3.18
N VAL A 24 15.10 2.69 3.36
CA VAL A 24 14.92 1.90 4.59
C VAL A 24 16.26 1.82 5.32
N VAL A 25 16.24 2.04 6.64
CA VAL A 25 17.46 2.07 7.45
C VAL A 25 17.68 0.75 8.18
N LYS A 26 18.89 0.55 8.72
CA LYS A 26 19.17 -0.56 9.63
C LYS A 26 18.21 -0.53 10.82
N GLY A 27 17.66 -1.70 11.17
CA GLY A 27 16.65 -1.84 12.21
C GLY A 27 15.23 -1.97 11.64
N TRP A 28 14.23 -1.59 12.43
CA TRP A 28 12.82 -1.72 12.08
C TRP A 28 12.33 -0.52 11.28
N ASN A 29 11.60 -0.80 10.20
CA ASN A 29 10.94 0.19 9.36
C ASN A 29 9.46 -0.22 9.17
N LEU A 30 8.57 0.76 9.08
CA LEU A 30 7.19 0.54 8.66
C LEU A 30 7.09 0.68 7.14
N PHE A 31 6.59 -0.35 6.49
CA PHE A 31 6.61 -0.48 5.04
C PHE A 31 5.22 -0.84 4.50
N SER A 32 4.86 -0.31 3.35
CA SER A 32 3.72 -0.79 2.57
C SER A 32 4.09 -0.73 1.08
N PRO A 33 3.93 -1.83 0.33
CA PRO A 33 4.30 -1.88 -1.08
C PRO A 33 3.33 -1.04 -1.92
N VAL A 34 3.88 -0.32 -2.89
CA VAL A 34 3.09 0.41 -3.90
C VAL A 34 2.80 -0.57 -5.03
N ILE A 35 1.69 -1.29 -4.91
CA ILE A 35 1.24 -2.32 -5.85
C ILE A 35 -0.28 -2.31 -6.00
N SER A 36 -0.75 -2.59 -7.20
CA SER A 36 -2.18 -2.76 -7.54
C SER A 36 -2.68 -4.20 -7.37
N THR A 37 -1.78 -5.19 -7.47
CA THR A 37 -2.10 -6.62 -7.28
C THR A 37 -1.06 -7.29 -6.39
N GLU A 38 -1.37 -8.47 -5.85
CA GLU A 38 -0.40 -9.22 -5.06
C GLU A 38 0.87 -9.54 -5.87
N VAL A 39 2.03 -9.44 -5.23
CA VAL A 39 3.35 -9.69 -5.86
C VAL A 39 4.23 -10.49 -4.92
N ASP A 40 5.09 -11.34 -5.46
CA ASP A 40 6.05 -12.08 -4.65
C ASP A 40 7.05 -11.14 -3.97
N VAL A 41 7.30 -11.37 -2.68
CA VAL A 41 8.21 -10.56 -1.85
C VAL A 41 9.61 -10.51 -2.46
N VAL A 42 10.08 -11.65 -2.96
CA VAL A 42 11.41 -11.78 -3.55
C VAL A 42 11.52 -10.94 -4.83
N THR A 43 10.51 -11.03 -5.70
CA THR A 43 10.46 -10.29 -6.96
C THR A 43 10.37 -8.78 -6.71
N TYR A 44 9.52 -8.34 -5.78
CA TYR A 44 9.32 -6.92 -5.49
C TYR A 44 10.57 -6.25 -4.90
N LEU A 45 11.21 -6.90 -3.91
CA LEU A 45 12.38 -6.31 -3.25
C LEU A 45 13.67 -6.42 -4.07
N GLY A 46 13.79 -7.47 -4.88
CA GLY A 46 15.00 -7.75 -5.64
C GLY A 46 16.18 -8.19 -4.76
N ASN A 47 17.21 -8.74 -5.39
CA ASN A 47 18.34 -9.38 -4.69
C ASN A 47 19.11 -8.41 -3.78
N ASP A 48 19.27 -7.14 -4.19
CA ASP A 48 20.02 -6.16 -3.41
C ASP A 48 19.37 -5.88 -2.04
N VAL A 49 18.06 -5.63 -2.01
CA VAL A 49 17.33 -5.39 -0.75
C VAL A 49 17.24 -6.68 0.06
N LEU A 50 16.97 -7.82 -0.58
CA LEU A 50 16.90 -9.11 0.11
C LEU A 50 18.20 -9.48 0.81
N SER A 51 19.36 -9.12 0.25
CA SER A 51 20.67 -9.39 0.87
C SER A 51 20.88 -8.69 2.22
N ALA A 52 20.14 -7.61 2.48
CA ALA A 52 20.18 -6.84 3.72
C ALA A 52 18.93 -7.02 4.59
N LEU A 53 17.97 -7.85 4.17
CA LEU A 53 16.72 -8.07 4.87
C LEU A 53 16.90 -9.17 5.93
N SER A 54 16.57 -8.86 7.19
CA SER A 54 16.57 -9.85 8.27
C SER A 54 15.27 -10.65 8.32
N LYS A 55 14.12 -9.95 8.31
CA LYS A 55 12.77 -10.53 8.30
C LYS A 55 11.69 -9.49 8.05
N ILE A 56 10.51 -9.96 7.67
CA ILE A 56 9.29 -9.15 7.54
C ILE A 56 8.19 -9.77 8.39
N TRP A 57 7.39 -8.93 9.04
CA TRP A 57 6.18 -9.34 9.76
C TRP A 57 4.94 -8.67 9.19
N VAL A 58 3.85 -9.43 9.14
CA VAL A 58 2.51 -8.97 8.78
C VAL A 58 1.51 -9.55 9.78
N PHE A 59 0.52 -8.76 10.16
CA PHE A 59 -0.61 -9.28 10.93
C PHE A 59 -1.67 -9.78 9.95
N ASP A 60 -1.93 -11.08 9.96
CA ASP A 60 -2.97 -11.70 9.17
C ASP A 60 -4.30 -11.60 9.91
N GLN A 61 -5.25 -10.86 9.34
CA GLN A 61 -6.56 -10.64 9.95
C GLN A 61 -7.46 -11.89 9.86
N THR A 62 -7.29 -12.72 8.84
CA THR A 62 -8.07 -13.95 8.65
C THR A 62 -7.71 -14.96 9.75
N ASP A 63 -6.41 -15.13 10.00
CA ASP A 63 -5.91 -16.07 11.01
C ASP A 63 -5.71 -15.44 12.40
N SER A 64 -5.99 -14.14 12.52
CA SER A 64 -5.78 -13.31 13.73
C SER A 64 -4.41 -13.52 14.39
N ARG A 65 -3.34 -13.63 13.58
CA ARG A 65 -1.99 -13.91 14.06
C ARG A 65 -0.92 -13.24 13.22
N TRP A 66 0.25 -13.05 13.83
CA TRP A 66 1.44 -12.58 13.13
C TRP A 66 2.06 -13.67 12.27
N LYS A 67 2.30 -13.35 11.00
CA LYS A 67 3.04 -14.18 10.04
C LYS A 67 4.37 -13.50 9.73
N LYS A 68 5.41 -14.29 9.48
CA LYS A 68 6.76 -13.79 9.15
C LYS A 68 7.28 -14.34 7.84
N PHE A 69 8.06 -13.53 7.15
CA PHE A 69 8.93 -13.92 6.05
C PHE A 69 10.38 -13.76 6.50
N VAL A 70 11.21 -14.76 6.23
CA VAL A 70 12.66 -14.73 6.51
C VAL A 70 13.38 -15.18 5.25
N PRO A 71 14.27 -14.37 4.65
CA PRO A 71 14.99 -14.77 3.46
C PRO A 71 15.66 -16.14 3.62
N ASN A 72 15.53 -17.00 2.59
CA ASN A 72 16.10 -18.35 2.53
C ASN A 72 15.63 -19.34 3.61
N ALA A 73 14.62 -19.01 4.43
CA ALA A 73 14.03 -19.97 5.34
C ALA A 73 13.21 -21.03 4.59
N THR A 74 13.25 -22.27 5.08
CA THR A 74 12.53 -23.42 4.51
C THR A 74 11.01 -23.29 4.61
N THR A 75 10.52 -22.61 5.65
CA THR A 75 9.09 -22.38 5.87
C THR A 75 8.81 -20.89 5.99
N GLN A 76 7.89 -20.38 5.17
CA GLN A 76 7.46 -18.99 5.17
C GLN A 76 6.03 -18.88 5.72
N GLY A 77 5.78 -17.86 6.54
CA GLY A 77 4.42 -17.53 6.96
C GLY A 77 3.61 -16.87 5.85
N PHE A 78 4.27 -16.14 4.94
CA PHE A 78 3.70 -15.58 3.73
C PHE A 78 4.81 -15.37 2.69
N THR A 79 4.46 -15.33 1.41
CA THR A 79 5.43 -15.11 0.31
C THR A 79 5.05 -13.97 -0.62
N LYS A 80 3.84 -13.42 -0.47
CA LYS A 80 3.31 -12.34 -1.31
C LYS A 80 2.98 -11.10 -0.50
N PHE A 81 3.37 -9.97 -1.05
CA PHE A 81 2.85 -8.67 -0.66
C PHE A 81 1.43 -8.49 -1.18
N LYS A 82 0.60 -7.79 -0.40
CA LYS A 82 -0.77 -7.43 -0.76
C LYS A 82 -0.93 -5.93 -0.89
N PRO A 83 -1.74 -5.44 -1.85
CA PRO A 83 -2.10 -4.03 -1.93
C PRO A 83 -2.65 -3.51 -0.61
N SER A 84 -2.27 -2.29 -0.25
CA SER A 84 -2.75 -1.58 0.94
C SER A 84 -2.52 -2.33 2.27
N GLN A 85 -1.61 -3.31 2.31
CA GLN A 85 -1.21 -3.99 3.54
C GLN A 85 0.07 -3.34 4.08
N GLY A 86 0.13 -3.14 5.39
CA GLY A 86 1.34 -2.66 6.05
C GLY A 86 2.13 -3.82 6.67
N TYR A 87 3.44 -3.63 6.71
CA TYR A 87 4.44 -4.61 7.12
C TYR A 87 5.49 -3.97 8.04
N TRP A 88 6.01 -4.75 8.97
CA TRP A 88 7.25 -4.42 9.66
C TRP A 88 8.40 -5.11 8.95
N ILE A 89 9.36 -4.34 8.42
CA ILE A 89 10.59 -4.91 7.85
C ILE A 89 11.76 -4.62 8.79
N LYS A 90 12.59 -5.64 9.04
CA LYS A 90 13.84 -5.48 9.77
C LYS A 90 15.00 -5.60 8.80
N MET A 91 15.81 -4.55 8.71
CA MET A 91 16.99 -4.52 7.85
C MET A 91 18.27 -4.63 8.68
N ASP A 92 19.27 -5.36 8.18
CA ASP A 92 20.59 -5.47 8.78
C ASP A 92 21.53 -4.34 8.31
N SER A 93 21.26 -3.76 7.14
CA SER A 93 21.89 -2.54 6.62
C SER A 93 20.89 -1.70 5.84
N ALA A 94 21.16 -0.40 5.68
CA ALA A 94 20.28 0.50 4.95
C ALA A 94 20.27 0.18 3.44
N LYS A 95 19.10 0.31 2.82
CA LYS A 95 18.87 0.07 1.39
C LYS A 95 17.83 1.03 0.84
N THR A 96 17.79 1.15 -0.48
CA THR A 96 16.73 1.85 -1.18
C THR A 96 15.83 0.81 -1.86
N ILE A 97 14.55 0.84 -1.53
CA ILE A 97 13.52 0.03 -2.17
C ILE A 97 12.92 0.85 -3.31
N ASN A 98 12.93 0.28 -4.51
CA ASN A 98 12.22 0.87 -5.63
C ASN A 98 10.72 0.56 -5.53
N LEU A 99 9.86 1.57 -5.66
CA LEU A 99 8.41 1.41 -5.58
C LEU A 99 7.87 1.08 -6.99
N SER A 100 7.18 -0.06 -7.12
CA SER A 100 7.10 -0.79 -8.39
C SER A 100 5.86 -0.52 -9.26
N ASP A 101 4.97 0.38 -8.86
CA ASP A 101 3.84 0.82 -9.67
C ASP A 101 3.74 2.35 -9.71
N SER A 102 3.29 2.91 -10.85
CA SER A 102 2.89 4.33 -10.98
C SER A 102 1.39 4.51 -10.71
N VAL A 103 0.84 3.74 -9.76
CA VAL A 103 -0.59 3.81 -9.42
C VAL A 103 -0.85 5.13 -8.72
N SER A 104 -1.64 6.01 -9.32
CA SER A 104 -2.00 7.29 -8.72
C SER A 104 -3.25 7.22 -7.85
N ARG A 105 -4.04 6.13 -7.94
CA ARG A 105 -5.22 5.89 -7.10
C ARG A 105 -4.83 5.27 -5.76
N PHE A 106 -5.64 5.47 -4.73
CA PHE A 106 -5.49 4.72 -3.48
C PHE A 106 -6.85 4.19 -3.04
N SER A 107 -6.86 2.97 -2.51
CA SER A 107 -8.01 2.39 -1.85
C SER A 107 -7.55 1.74 -0.55
N ILE A 108 -8.16 2.14 0.56
CA ILE A 108 -7.89 1.61 1.89
C ILE A 108 -9.22 1.13 2.45
N SER A 109 -9.33 -0.16 2.72
CA SER A 109 -10.50 -0.75 3.39
C SER A 109 -10.08 -1.27 4.76
N LEU A 110 -10.69 -0.70 5.81
CA LEU A 110 -10.39 -1.02 7.20
C LEU A 110 -11.65 -1.54 7.87
N ASN A 111 -11.71 -2.85 8.08
CA ASN A 111 -12.90 -3.50 8.62
C ASN A 111 -12.86 -3.63 10.15
N GLY A 112 -13.99 -3.33 10.79
CA GLY A 112 -14.17 -3.42 12.23
C GLY A 112 -13.41 -2.36 13.02
N SER A 113 -13.28 -2.57 14.32
CA SER A 113 -12.59 -1.66 15.24
C SER A 113 -11.15 -2.12 15.54
N GLY A 114 -10.41 -1.30 16.28
CA GLY A 114 -9.07 -1.60 16.76
C GLY A 114 -7.96 -1.15 15.81
N TRP A 115 -6.77 -1.70 16.00
CA TRP A 115 -5.58 -1.32 15.24
C TRP A 115 -5.47 -2.10 13.94
N LYS A 116 -5.15 -1.40 12.86
CA LYS A 116 -4.92 -1.95 11.52
C LYS A 116 -3.62 -1.37 10.97
N LEU A 117 -2.71 -2.22 10.51
CA LEU A 117 -1.46 -1.82 9.88
C LEU A 117 -1.63 -1.87 8.36
N THR A 118 -1.66 -0.70 7.73
CA THR A 118 -1.93 -0.52 6.29
C THR A 118 -0.96 0.53 5.73
N GLY A 119 -1.00 0.76 4.42
CA GLY A 119 -0.37 1.90 3.79
C GLY A 119 -1.10 2.25 2.50
N THR A 120 -0.56 3.22 1.78
CA THR A 120 -1.13 3.62 0.49
C THR A 120 -0.57 2.72 -0.61
N SER A 121 -1.46 2.12 -1.40
CA SER A 121 -1.10 1.47 -2.67
C SER A 121 -0.77 2.48 -3.78
N SER A 122 -0.83 3.79 -3.48
CA SER A 122 -0.50 4.86 -4.41
C SER A 122 0.96 5.27 -4.39
N SER A 123 1.47 5.60 -5.56
CA SER A 123 2.74 6.30 -5.82
C SER A 123 2.68 7.80 -5.52
N THR A 124 1.52 8.33 -5.13
CA THR A 124 1.34 9.74 -4.80
C THR A 124 1.06 9.91 -3.31
N GLN A 125 1.65 10.94 -2.71
CA GLN A 125 1.35 11.34 -1.34
C GLN A 125 -0.12 11.74 -1.19
N ARG A 126 -0.70 11.49 -0.01
CA ARG A 126 -2.05 11.92 0.35
C ARG A 126 -2.04 12.78 1.61
N VAL A 127 -2.53 14.01 1.51
CA VAL A 127 -2.62 14.94 2.63
C VAL A 127 -3.78 14.52 3.53
N LEU A 128 -3.55 14.45 4.84
CA LEU A 128 -4.52 14.03 5.85
C LEU A 128 -5.43 15.20 6.25
N ASP A 129 -6.21 15.71 5.29
CA ASP A 129 -7.21 16.75 5.51
C ASP A 129 -8.48 16.51 4.68
N ASP A 130 -9.47 17.39 4.81
CA ASP A 130 -10.77 17.30 4.14
C ASP A 130 -10.74 17.72 2.65
N THR A 131 -9.57 18.16 2.14
CA THR A 131 -9.38 18.51 0.73
C THR A 131 -8.84 17.33 -0.09
N ASP A 132 -8.17 16.37 0.58
CA ASP A 132 -7.57 15.19 -0.06
C ASP A 132 -8.00 13.87 0.61
N PHE A 133 -7.28 13.32 1.59
CA PHE A 133 -7.54 11.97 2.10
C PHE A 133 -8.92 11.81 2.74
N PHE A 134 -9.35 12.78 3.55
CA PHE A 134 -10.67 12.78 4.21
C PHE A 134 -11.75 13.50 3.42
N LYS A 135 -11.47 13.86 2.16
CA LYS A 135 -12.49 14.44 1.28
C LYS A 135 -13.75 13.57 1.31
N PRO A 136 -14.95 14.13 1.56
CA PRO A 136 -16.16 13.33 1.74
C PRO A 136 -16.45 12.37 0.59
N SER A 137 -16.13 12.76 -0.65
CA SER A 137 -16.30 11.91 -1.84
C SER A 137 -15.41 10.66 -1.86
N ASN A 138 -14.34 10.62 -1.06
CA ASN A 138 -13.46 9.47 -0.99
C ASN A 138 -13.98 8.42 0.02
N ILE A 139 -14.88 8.79 0.94
CA ILE A 139 -15.38 7.85 1.94
C ILE A 139 -16.49 7.00 1.32
N THR A 140 -16.18 5.73 1.05
CA THR A 140 -17.11 4.78 0.41
C THR A 140 -17.86 3.93 1.41
N THR A 141 -17.37 3.82 2.65
CA THR A 141 -18.05 3.10 3.74
C THR A 141 -17.67 3.68 5.09
N GLY A 142 -18.64 3.81 6.01
CA GLY A 142 -18.41 4.34 7.34
C GLY A 142 -18.35 5.86 7.37
N ALA A 143 -17.60 6.42 8.30
CA ALA A 143 -17.43 7.87 8.46
C ALA A 143 -16.02 8.21 8.94
N LYS A 144 -15.55 9.44 8.65
CA LYS A 144 -14.27 9.97 9.15
C LYS A 144 -14.13 9.78 10.67
N SER A 145 -15.24 9.95 11.42
CA SER A 145 -15.31 9.77 12.87
C SER A 145 -14.99 8.35 13.35
N ASN A 146 -15.09 7.33 12.48
CA ASN A 146 -14.66 5.97 12.81
C ASN A 146 -13.13 5.88 12.93
N LEU A 147 -12.36 6.82 12.38
CA LEU A 147 -10.93 6.90 12.57
C LEU A 147 -10.61 7.72 13.83
N THR A 148 -9.99 7.08 14.81
CA THR A 148 -9.58 7.75 16.06
C THR A 148 -8.17 8.31 15.97
N LYS A 149 -7.27 7.61 15.28
CA LYS A 149 -5.83 7.95 15.25
C LYS A 149 -5.10 7.26 14.11
N ILE A 150 -4.10 7.91 13.55
CA ILE A 150 -3.08 7.32 12.68
C ILE A 150 -1.71 7.53 13.32
N TRP A 151 -0.86 6.51 13.29
CA TRP A 151 0.57 6.63 13.58
C TRP A 151 1.41 6.24 12.36
N GLY A 152 2.40 7.05 12.05
CA GLY A 152 3.48 6.74 11.12
C GLY A 152 4.83 6.75 11.84
N TYR A 153 5.81 6.06 11.26
CA TYR A 153 7.19 6.07 11.74
C TYR A 153 8.13 6.37 10.57
N ASP A 154 8.86 7.47 10.68
CA ASP A 154 9.94 7.82 9.75
C ASP A 154 11.30 7.67 10.45
N PRO A 155 12.02 6.57 10.20
CA PRO A 155 13.31 6.34 10.84
C PRO A 155 14.44 7.21 10.28
N THR A 156 14.19 7.94 9.18
CA THR A 156 15.17 8.86 8.56
C THR A 156 14.96 10.30 8.98
N GLY A 157 13.87 10.60 9.69
CA GLY A 157 13.45 11.96 10.02
C GLY A 157 12.86 12.07 11.43
N ALA A 158 11.61 12.51 11.52
CA ALA A 158 10.95 12.90 12.76
C ALA A 158 10.59 11.75 13.72
N GLY A 159 10.87 10.48 13.35
CA GLY A 159 10.49 9.33 14.15
C GLY A 159 8.97 9.10 14.15
N TRP A 160 8.40 8.85 15.33
CA TRP A 160 6.96 8.59 15.47
C TRP A 160 6.15 9.87 15.34
N GLN A 161 5.19 9.87 14.41
CA GLN A 161 4.29 10.98 14.16
C GLN A 161 2.84 10.51 14.22
N LYS A 162 1.95 11.33 14.79
CA LYS A 162 0.53 11.02 14.89
C LYS A 162 -0.34 12.00 14.10
N HIS A 163 -1.49 11.48 13.67
CA HIS A 163 -2.63 12.24 13.20
C HIS A 163 -3.86 11.83 14.02
N VAL A 164 -4.59 12.80 14.56
CA VAL A 164 -5.92 12.63 15.13
C VAL A 164 -6.85 13.51 14.29
N PRO A 165 -7.88 12.93 13.65
CA PRO A 165 -8.82 13.72 12.86
C PRO A 165 -9.38 14.90 13.68
N ASP A 166 -9.48 16.06 13.03
CA ASP A 166 -10.01 17.32 13.60
C ASP A 166 -9.18 17.94 14.74
N ALA A 167 -8.04 17.35 15.11
CA ALA A 167 -7.09 17.95 16.04
C ALA A 167 -6.17 18.97 15.35
N THR A 168 -5.77 20.01 16.09
CA THR A 168 -4.94 21.11 15.56
C THR A 168 -3.43 20.86 15.66
N ASN A 169 -2.98 19.91 16.47
CA ASN A 169 -1.56 19.67 16.78
C ASN A 169 -1.01 18.37 16.15
N ASN A 170 -1.43 18.08 14.91
CA ASN A 170 -0.98 16.91 14.17
C ASN A 170 0.45 17.07 13.65
N GLN A 171 1.23 15.97 13.72
CA GLN A 171 2.61 15.91 13.23
C GLN A 171 2.69 15.09 11.94
N LEU A 172 1.83 14.07 11.82
CA LEU A 172 1.65 13.32 10.59
C LEU A 172 0.62 14.07 9.73
N LEU A 173 1.12 14.73 8.68
CA LEU A 173 0.30 15.54 7.79
C LEU A 173 -0.09 14.81 6.50
N SER A 174 0.56 13.70 6.19
CA SER A 174 0.32 12.99 4.94
C SER A 174 0.71 11.52 4.98
N LEU A 175 0.03 10.69 4.19
CA LEU A 175 0.44 9.33 3.86
C LEU A 175 1.35 9.36 2.64
N ARG A 176 2.62 9.06 2.84
CA ARG A 176 3.63 8.93 1.78
C ARG A 176 3.68 7.51 1.20
N PRO A 177 3.94 7.36 -0.11
CA PRO A 177 4.17 6.07 -0.77
C PRO A 177 5.28 5.26 -0.10
N GLY A 178 5.13 3.94 -0.04
CA GLY A 178 6.14 3.05 0.54
C GLY A 178 6.09 2.91 2.06
N PHE A 179 5.50 3.86 2.78
CA PHE A 179 5.43 3.83 4.25
C PHE A 179 4.20 3.05 4.75
N GLY A 180 4.38 2.32 5.85
CA GLY A 180 3.30 1.71 6.62
C GLY A 180 2.80 2.60 7.76
N TYR A 181 1.54 2.47 8.13
CA TYR A 181 0.85 3.28 9.12
C TYR A 181 -0.12 2.44 9.96
N TRP A 182 -0.21 2.77 11.24
CA TRP A 182 -1.17 2.17 12.18
C TRP A 182 -2.42 3.04 12.28
N PHE A 183 -3.55 2.53 11.82
CA PHE A 183 -4.87 3.15 11.94
C PHE A 183 -5.60 2.56 13.14
N LYS A 184 -6.08 3.41 14.05
CA LYS A 184 -6.98 3.03 15.16
C LYS A 184 -8.40 3.40 14.80
N LEU A 185 -9.29 2.42 14.85
CA LEU A 185 -10.67 2.59 14.43
C LEU A 185 -11.65 2.31 15.58
N GLY A 186 -12.73 3.08 15.62
CA GLY A 186 -13.96 2.80 16.37
C GLY A 186 -14.95 1.92 15.61
N GLY A 187 -14.85 1.86 14.28
CA GLY A 187 -15.69 1.05 13.40
C GLY A 187 -15.12 0.98 11.98
N SER A 188 -15.78 0.25 11.08
CA SER A 188 -15.29 0.09 9.70
C SER A 188 -15.20 1.41 8.96
N LEU A 189 -14.18 1.56 8.11
CA LEU A 189 -13.95 2.73 7.27
C LEU A 189 -13.29 2.29 5.96
N SER A 190 -13.88 2.67 4.84
CA SER A 190 -13.27 2.52 3.51
C SER A 190 -13.10 3.88 2.86
N ILE A 191 -11.91 4.14 2.34
CA ILE A 191 -11.55 5.38 1.65
C ILE A 191 -10.95 5.02 0.28
N ASP A 192 -11.53 5.55 -0.78
CA ASP A 192 -11.06 5.41 -2.17
C ASP A 192 -10.92 6.79 -2.81
N GLY A 193 -9.68 7.29 -2.89
CA GLY A 193 -9.39 8.52 -3.62
C GLY A 193 -8.97 8.18 -5.04
N GLY A 194 -9.99 7.92 -5.84
CA GLY A 194 -9.86 7.44 -7.19
C GLY A 194 -10.95 7.90 -8.15
N GLY A 195 -11.75 8.91 -7.79
CA GLY A 195 -12.65 9.62 -8.72
C GLY A 195 -13.44 8.68 -9.63
N VAL A 196 -14.29 7.84 -9.05
CA VAL A 196 -15.42 7.27 -9.76
C VAL A 196 -16.64 7.60 -8.90
N ASP A 197 -17.48 8.47 -9.44
CA ASP A 197 -18.88 8.54 -9.05
C ASP A 197 -19.44 7.12 -9.14
N LEU A 198 -19.76 6.48 -8.02
CA LEU A 198 -20.29 5.11 -8.04
C LEU A 198 -21.67 5.03 -8.74
N ASN A 199 -22.25 6.17 -9.15
CA ASN A 199 -23.36 6.23 -10.09
C ASN A 199 -22.98 5.92 -11.55
N SER A 200 -21.69 5.80 -11.89
CA SER A 200 -21.23 5.42 -13.24
C SER A 200 -20.74 3.97 -13.36
N LEU A 201 -20.93 3.14 -12.32
CA LEU A 201 -20.68 1.69 -12.38
C LEU A 201 -21.95 0.84 -12.43
N PHE A 202 -23.13 1.46 -12.44
CA PHE A 202 -24.37 0.81 -12.82
C PHE A 202 -24.80 1.34 -14.19
N PRO A 203 -24.90 0.52 -15.25
CA PRO A 203 -25.65 0.95 -16.42
C PRO A 203 -27.12 1.17 -16.04
N PRO A 204 -27.83 2.11 -16.70
CA PRO A 204 -29.28 2.16 -16.63
C PRO A 204 -29.85 0.80 -17.01
N VAL A 205 -30.87 0.38 -16.27
CA VAL A 205 -31.81 -0.73 -16.51
C VAL A 205 -31.63 -1.38 -17.89
N CYS A 206 -31.18 -2.64 -17.92
CA CYS A 206 -31.27 -3.46 -19.14
C CYS A 206 -32.76 -3.59 -19.53
N PRO A 207 -33.18 -3.10 -20.71
CA PRO A 207 -34.53 -3.34 -21.21
C PRO A 207 -34.67 -4.85 -21.48
N GLY A 208 -35.40 -5.55 -20.60
CA GLY A 208 -35.75 -6.96 -20.80
C GLY A 208 -35.33 -7.96 -19.73
N CYS A 209 -34.78 -7.55 -18.58
CA CYS A 209 -34.61 -8.48 -17.45
C CYS A 209 -35.92 -8.60 -16.64
N PRO A 210 -36.38 -9.83 -16.27
CA PRO A 210 -37.63 -10.05 -15.56
C PRO A 210 -37.57 -9.51 -14.13
N GLY A 211 -38.57 -8.71 -13.76
CA GLY A 211 -38.63 -7.99 -12.48
C GLY A 211 -38.93 -8.89 -11.29
N PHE A 212 -38.21 -8.66 -10.19
CA PHE A 212 -38.61 -9.15 -8.87
C PHE A 212 -39.52 -8.09 -8.24
N ASN A 213 -40.81 -8.42 -8.15
CA ASN A 213 -41.75 -7.70 -7.30
C ASN A 213 -41.67 -8.25 -5.86
N ASN A 214 -41.91 -7.32 -4.94
CA ASN A 214 -41.97 -7.38 -3.47
C ASN A 214 -40.64 -7.20 -2.74
#